data_AF-A0A9D6JI95-F1
#
_entry.id   AF-A0A9D6JI95-F1
#
_cell.length_a   1.000
_cell.length_b   1.000
_cell.length_c   1.000
_cell.angle_alpha   90.00
_cell.angle_beta   90.00
_cell.angle_gamma   90.00
#
_symmetry.space_group_name_H-M   'P 1'
#
loop_
_entity.id
_entity.type
_entity.pdbx_description
1 polymer ?
#
loop_
_entity_poly.entity_id
_entity_poly.type
_entity_poly.pdbx_seq_one_letter_code
_entity_poly.pdbx_strand_id
1 'polypeptide(L)'
;MSEFIKINGFPPEYAKKAFDDGYYLEALQTLHGWIECKLRELLLLQRTLLGASFDSWSKAWDISNEFSLNNASKALLVLGAITEEEQKDISTFNRVRNNLVHKMFYDPYNEHWQGVDKQELVNAFEKGLHLADFIDSKSCAINEKNNPL
;
A
#
# COMPACT_ATOMS: atom_id res chain seq x y z
N MET A 1 -10.97 -23.12 20.48
CA MET A 1 -10.94 -21.65 20.35
C MET A 1 -9.58 -21.29 19.79
N SER A 2 -9.50 -20.62 18.65
CA SER A 2 -8.23 -20.15 18.10
C SER A 2 -7.81 -18.88 18.84
N GLU A 3 -6.63 -18.90 19.46
CA GLU A 3 -5.99 -17.70 20.02
C GLU A 3 -5.45 -16.87 18.86
N PHE A 4 -6.06 -15.70 18.63
CA PHE A 4 -5.55 -14.72 17.68
C PHE A 4 -4.80 -13.62 18.44
N ILE A 5 -3.65 -13.22 17.91
CA ILE A 5 -2.93 -12.03 18.38
C ILE A 5 -3.70 -10.80 17.89
N LYS A 6 -4.16 -9.96 18.81
CA LYS A 6 -4.77 -8.67 18.47
C LYS A 6 -3.66 -7.65 18.24
N ILE A 7 -3.59 -7.11 17.04
CA ILE A 7 -2.74 -5.96 16.72
C ILE A 7 -3.60 -4.70 16.89
N ASN A 8 -3.20 -3.82 17.81
CA ASN A 8 -3.88 -2.57 18.09
C ASN A 8 -3.06 -1.40 17.52
N GLY A 9 -3.71 -0.41 16.91
CA GLY A 9 -3.09 0.81 16.39
C GLY A 9 -3.33 1.03 14.91
N PHE A 10 -3.26 2.29 14.46
CA PHE A 10 -3.36 2.63 13.04
C PHE A 10 -2.11 2.10 12.31
N PRO A 11 -2.23 1.30 11.23
CA PRO A 11 -1.06 0.63 10.66
C PRO A 11 0.08 1.55 10.17
N PRO A 12 -0.18 2.75 9.61
CA PRO A 12 0.88 3.72 9.33
C PRO A 12 1.62 4.22 10.58
N GLU A 13 0.93 4.45 11.70
CA GLU A 13 1.56 4.81 12.98
C GLU A 13 2.42 3.66 13.52
N TYR A 14 1.91 2.42 13.44
CA TYR A 14 2.67 1.23 13.80
C TYR A 14 3.93 1.11 12.94
N ALA A 15 3.79 1.28 11.62
CA ALA A 15 4.91 1.24 10.69
C ALA A 15 5.94 2.32 11.03
N LYS A 16 5.50 3.53 11.36
CA LYS A 16 6.40 4.63 11.76
C LYS A 16 7.18 4.29 13.02
N LYS A 17 6.50 3.76 14.04
CA LYS A 17 7.15 3.31 15.27
C LYS A 17 8.17 2.20 15.01
N ALA A 18 7.79 1.17 14.26
CA ALA A 18 8.70 0.09 13.89
C ALA A 18 9.93 0.62 13.14
N PHE A 19 9.76 1.62 12.27
CA PHE A 19 10.85 2.26 11.55
C PHE A 19 11.82 2.98 12.50
N ASP A 20 11.29 3.74 13.45
CA ASP A 20 12.06 4.51 14.43
C ASP A 20 12.82 3.59 15.42
N ASP A 21 12.23 2.44 15.73
CA ASP A 21 12.84 1.40 16.57
C ASP A 21 13.87 0.53 15.78
N GLY A 22 14.07 0.79 14.48
CA GLY A 22 15.04 0.09 13.62
C GLY A 22 14.54 -1.20 12.98
N TYR A 23 13.26 -1.54 13.13
CA TYR A 23 12.60 -2.69 12.49
C TYR A 23 12.14 -2.37 11.06
N TYR A 24 13.10 -2.04 10.18
CA TYR A 24 12.82 -1.51 8.84
C TYR A 24 11.99 -2.41 7.93
N LEU A 25 12.20 -3.73 7.98
CA LEU A 25 11.43 -4.69 7.20
C LEU A 25 9.97 -4.68 7.63
N GLU A 26 9.73 -4.76 8.94
CA GLU A 26 8.41 -4.77 9.53
C GLU A 26 7.65 -3.48 9.23
N ALA A 27 8.35 -2.35 9.36
CA ALA A 27 7.83 -1.04 8.98
C ALA A 27 7.37 -0.99 7.52
N LEU A 28 8.25 -1.37 6.58
CA LEU A 28 7.93 -1.35 5.16
C LEU A 28 6.84 -2.35 4.77
N GLN A 29 6.86 -3.56 5.35
CA GLN A 29 5.87 -4.59 5.06
C GLN A 29 4.49 -4.21 5.60
N THR A 30 4.43 -3.60 6.79
CA THR A 30 3.17 -3.10 7.37
C THR A 30 2.60 -1.98 6.52
N LEU A 31 3.44 -0.99 6.17
CA LEU A 31 3.02 0.14 5.35
C LEU A 31 2.58 -0.31 3.95
N HIS A 32 3.30 -1.25 3.33
CA HIS A 32 2.91 -1.86 2.07
C HIS A 32 1.53 -2.52 2.15
N GLY A 33 1.29 -3.36 3.16
CA GLY A 33 0.02 -4.06 3.33
C GLY A 33 -1.16 -3.10 3.48
N TRP A 34 -0.96 -2.01 4.23
CA TRP A 34 -1.96 -0.96 4.36
C TRP A 34 -2.23 -0.24 3.03
N ILE A 35 -1.18 0.20 2.31
CA ILE A 35 -1.33 0.94 1.05
C ILE A 35 -2.04 0.07 0.02
N GLU A 36 -1.64 -1.20 -0.09
CA GLU A 36 -2.28 -2.16 -1.00
C GLU A 36 -3.77 -2.32 -0.70
N CYS A 37 -4.14 -2.47 0.57
CA CYS A 37 -5.53 -2.55 1.00
C CYS A 37 -6.31 -1.29 0.58
N LYS A 38 -5.75 -0.11 0.84
CA LYS A 38 -6.42 1.16 0.51
C LYS A 38 -6.56 1.43 -0.97
N LEU A 39 -5.60 1.01 -1.80
CA LEU A 39 -5.74 1.09 -3.25
C LEU A 39 -6.87 0.18 -3.76
N ARG A 40 -7.06 -1.00 -3.16
CA ARG A 40 -8.18 -1.91 -3.48
C ARG A 40 -9.52 -1.32 -3.06
N GLU A 41 -9.59 -0.72 -1.86
CA GLU A 41 -10.78 0.00 -1.40
C GLU A 41 -11.12 1.16 -2.34
N LEU A 42 -10.11 1.94 -2.76
CA LEU A 42 -10.29 3.04 -3.70
C LEU A 42 -10.80 2.54 -5.07
N LEU A 43 -10.33 1.39 -5.55
CA LEU A 43 -10.86 0.77 -6.78
C LEU A 43 -12.34 0.41 -6.67
N LEU A 44 -12.75 -0.18 -5.55
CA LEU A 44 -14.14 -0.50 -5.29
C LEU A 44 -15.00 0.77 -5.21
N LEU A 45 -14.46 1.83 -4.61
CA LEU A 45 -15.14 3.12 -4.53
C LEU A 45 -15.29 3.76 -5.92
N GLN A 46 -14.26 3.75 -6.75
CA GLN A 46 -14.33 4.24 -8.14
C GLN A 46 -15.39 3.50 -8.95
N ARG A 47 -15.52 2.19 -8.74
CA ARG A 47 -16.59 1.41 -9.36
C ARG A 47 -17.98 1.92 -8.96
N THR A 48 -18.22 2.26 -7.69
CA THR A 48 -19.53 2.81 -7.28
C THR A 48 -19.87 4.10 -8.00
N LEU A 49 -18.87 4.97 -8.19
CA LEU A 49 -19.03 6.23 -8.94
C LEU A 49 -19.43 5.99 -10.40
N LEU A 50 -18.93 4.93 -11.01
CA LEU A 50 -19.22 4.58 -12.40
C LEU A 50 -20.57 3.88 -12.58
N GLY A 51 -21.34 3.66 -11.51
CA GLY A 51 -22.66 3.02 -11.58
C GLY A 51 -22.64 1.55 -11.99
N ALA A 52 -21.49 0.88 -11.94
CA ALA A 52 -21.37 -0.52 -12.35
C ALA A 52 -21.99 -1.47 -11.32
N SER A 53 -22.97 -2.28 -11.74
CA SER A 53 -23.58 -3.30 -10.89
C SER A 53 -22.70 -4.54 -10.74
N PHE A 54 -22.82 -5.21 -9.60
CA PHE A 54 -22.35 -6.58 -9.40
C PHE A 54 -23.52 -7.35 -8.84
N ASP A 55 -23.57 -8.63 -9.17
CA ASP A 55 -24.54 -9.55 -8.57
C ASP A 55 -24.30 -9.75 -7.06
N SER A 56 -23.05 -9.52 -6.60
CA SER A 56 -22.66 -9.65 -5.19
C SER A 56 -21.49 -8.74 -4.81
N TRP A 57 -21.66 -8.01 -3.71
CA TRP A 57 -20.60 -7.22 -3.09
C TRP A 57 -19.46 -8.06 -2.53
N SER A 58 -19.76 -9.25 -2.00
CA SER A 58 -18.73 -10.19 -1.53
C SER A 58 -17.79 -10.58 -2.66
N LYS A 59 -18.34 -10.90 -3.84
CA LYS A 59 -17.55 -11.29 -5.00
C LYS A 59 -16.66 -10.14 -5.50
N ALA A 60 -17.18 -8.91 -5.48
CA ALA A 60 -16.38 -7.73 -5.83
C ALA A 60 -15.22 -7.54 -4.84
N TRP A 61 -15.47 -7.72 -3.55
CA TRP A 61 -14.45 -7.66 -2.51
C TRP A 61 -13.37 -8.73 -2.69
N ASP A 62 -13.78 -9.98 -2.90
CA ASP A 62 -12.86 -11.11 -3.11
C ASP A 62 -11.96 -10.86 -4.33
N ILE A 63 -12.53 -10.47 -5.47
CA ILE A 63 -11.77 -10.12 -6.67
C ILE A 63 -10.81 -8.96 -6.41
N SER A 64 -11.24 -7.92 -5.68
CA SER A 64 -10.37 -6.78 -5.37
C SER A 64 -9.14 -7.19 -4.55
N ASN A 65 -9.28 -8.17 -3.66
CA ASN A 65 -8.18 -8.69 -2.84
C ASN A 65 -7.12 -9.46 -3.65
N GLU A 66 -7.44 -9.91 -4.86
CA GLU A 66 -6.49 -10.55 -5.76
C GLU A 66 -5.58 -9.54 -6.47
N PHE A 67 -5.93 -8.25 -6.48
CA PHE A 67 -5.07 -7.23 -7.09
C PHE A 67 -3.84 -6.97 -6.22
N SER A 68 -2.65 -7.29 -6.74
CA SER A 68 -1.40 -6.78 -6.15
C SER A 68 -1.37 -5.25 -6.17
N LEU A 69 -0.57 -4.62 -5.31
CA LEU A 69 -0.38 -3.18 -5.26
C LEU A 69 -0.10 -2.56 -6.64
N ASN A 70 0.75 -3.20 -7.45
CA ASN A 70 1.05 -2.74 -8.81
C ASN A 70 -0.14 -2.85 -9.76
N ASN A 71 -0.94 -3.93 -9.65
CA ASN A 71 -2.11 -4.09 -10.50
C ASN A 71 -3.20 -3.09 -10.08
N ALA A 72 -3.37 -2.88 -8.77
CA ALA A 72 -4.33 -1.93 -8.25
C ALA A 72 -4.02 -0.50 -8.69
N SER A 73 -2.75 -0.08 -8.57
CA SER A 73 -2.33 1.27 -9.00
C SER A 73 -2.47 1.48 -10.51
N LYS A 74 -2.12 0.49 -11.34
CA LYS A 74 -2.33 0.56 -12.79
C LYS A 74 -3.81 0.68 -13.16
N ALA A 75 -4.68 -0.09 -12.50
CA ALA A 75 -6.11 -0.01 -12.73
C ALA A 75 -6.66 1.39 -12.35
N LEU A 76 -6.24 1.95 -11.21
CA LEU A 76 -6.62 3.30 -10.80
C LEU A 76 -6.15 4.38 -11.78
N LEU A 77 -4.96 4.24 -12.36
CA LEU A 77 -4.45 5.15 -13.39
C LEU A 77 -5.31 5.09 -14.66
N VAL A 78 -5.65 3.87 -15.12
CA VAL A 78 -6.53 3.68 -16.29
C VAL A 78 -7.90 4.28 -16.08
N LEU A 79 -8.43 4.20 -14.85
CA LEU A 79 -9.70 4.81 -14.46
C LEU A 79 -9.60 6.34 -14.25
N GLY A 80 -8.42 6.93 -14.32
CA GLY A 80 -8.19 8.36 -14.09
C GLY A 80 -8.34 8.79 -12.62
N ALA A 81 -8.33 7.83 -11.68
CA ALA A 81 -8.46 8.10 -10.25
C ALA A 81 -7.15 8.62 -9.62
N ILE A 82 -6.02 8.22 -10.21
CA ILE A 82 -4.68 8.69 -9.85
C ILE A 82 -3.93 9.19 -11.10
N THR A 83 -2.92 10.01 -10.89
CA THR A 83 -2.03 10.54 -11.94
C THR A 83 -0.86 9.59 -12.23
N GLU A 84 -0.15 9.83 -13.33
CA GLU A 84 1.07 9.08 -13.66
C GLU A 84 2.17 9.27 -12.61
N GLU A 85 2.27 10.46 -12.02
CA GLU A 85 3.24 10.76 -10.96
C GLU A 85 2.93 9.95 -9.68
N GLU A 86 1.66 9.92 -9.28
CA GLU A 86 1.19 9.13 -8.13
C GLU A 86 1.44 7.62 -8.37
N GLN A 87 1.17 7.12 -9.58
CA GLN A 87 1.46 5.74 -9.95
C GLN A 87 2.97 5.42 -9.90
N LYS A 88 3.81 6.37 -10.32
CA LYS A 88 5.26 6.24 -10.29
C LYS A 88 5.79 6.20 -8.86
N ASP A 89 5.26 7.01 -7.95
CA ASP A 89 5.65 6.97 -6.54
C ASP A 89 5.27 5.64 -5.89
N ILE A 90 4.05 5.14 -6.14
CA ILE A 90 3.62 3.80 -5.68
C ILE A 90 4.55 2.70 -6.20
N SER A 91 4.88 2.76 -7.50
CA SER A 91 5.79 1.78 -8.14
C SER A 91 7.20 1.85 -7.55
N THR A 92 7.67 3.06 -7.23
CA THR A 92 8.99 3.30 -6.64
C THR A 92 9.07 2.73 -5.23
N PHE A 93 8.06 2.99 -4.40
CA PHE A 93 7.92 2.41 -3.07
C PHE A 93 7.96 0.88 -3.12
N ASN A 94 7.14 0.26 -3.99
CA ASN A 94 7.08 -1.19 -4.10
C ASN A 94 8.41 -1.80 -4.59
N ARG A 95 9.11 -1.13 -5.51
CA ARG A 95 10.43 -1.56 -5.98
C ARG A 95 11.45 -1.59 -4.85
N VAL A 96 11.54 -0.53 -4.04
CA VAL A 96 12.50 -0.48 -2.91
C VAL A 96 12.16 -1.53 -1.85
N ARG A 97 10.87 -1.70 -1.53
CA ARG A 97 10.40 -2.77 -0.63
C ARG A 97 10.82 -4.14 -1.15
N ASN A 98 10.56 -4.45 -2.41
CA ASN A 98 10.93 -5.73 -3.01
C ASN A 98 12.44 -5.94 -2.99
N ASN A 99 13.22 -4.93 -3.33
CA ASN A 99 14.68 -5.00 -3.27
C ASN A 99 15.18 -5.31 -1.84
N LEU A 100 14.59 -4.70 -0.81
CA LEU A 100 14.92 -4.99 0.59
C LEU A 100 14.60 -6.44 0.95
N VAL A 101 13.38 -6.89 0.65
CA VAL A 101 12.92 -8.25 0.94
C VAL A 101 13.81 -9.27 0.23
N HIS A 102 14.08 -9.10 -1.07
CA HIS A 102 14.95 -9.99 -1.83
C HIS A 102 16.38 -9.99 -1.29
N LYS A 103 16.88 -8.84 -0.85
CA LYS A 103 18.24 -8.75 -0.32
C LYS A 103 18.45 -9.53 0.99
N MET A 104 17.37 -9.77 1.74
CA MET A 104 17.44 -10.62 2.95
C MET A 104 17.66 -12.11 2.65
N PHE A 105 17.37 -12.55 1.43
CA PHE A 105 17.51 -13.96 1.04
C PHE A 105 18.79 -14.22 0.23
N TYR A 106 19.72 -13.26 0.15
CA TYR A 106 21.04 -13.54 -0.43
C TYR A 106 21.79 -14.52 0.46
N ASP A 107 22.34 -15.54 -0.19
CA ASP A 107 23.11 -16.60 0.44
C ASP A 107 24.39 -16.02 1.12
N PRO A 108 24.68 -16.35 2.38
CA PRO A 108 25.93 -16.00 3.06
C PRO A 108 27.22 -16.39 2.31
N TYR A 109 27.17 -17.32 1.35
CA TYR A 109 28.33 -17.67 0.50
C TYR A 109 28.59 -16.67 -0.63
N ASN A 110 27.66 -15.76 -0.92
CA ASN A 110 27.94 -14.59 -1.74
C ASN A 110 28.54 -13.54 -0.83
N GLU A 111 29.86 -13.28 -0.93
CA GLU A 111 30.66 -12.36 -0.10
C GLU A 111 30.21 -10.87 -0.12
N HIS A 112 28.98 -10.59 -0.56
CA HIS A 112 28.40 -9.27 -0.76
C HIS A 112 27.13 -9.13 0.08
N TRP A 113 27.28 -8.99 1.40
CA TRP A 113 26.21 -8.48 2.27
C TRP A 113 26.03 -6.97 2.06
N GLN A 114 25.69 -6.55 0.83
CA GLN A 114 25.25 -5.19 0.58
C GLN A 114 23.75 -5.13 0.79
N GLY A 115 23.33 -4.67 1.96
CA GLY A 115 21.94 -4.30 2.25
C GLY A 115 21.39 -3.24 1.28
N VAL A 116 20.20 -2.72 1.57
CA VAL A 116 19.71 -1.52 0.86
C VAL A 116 20.43 -0.30 1.43
N ASP A 117 20.73 0.67 0.57
CA ASP A 117 21.26 1.95 1.03
C ASP A 117 20.29 2.59 2.03
N LYS A 118 20.82 3.08 3.17
CA LYS A 118 19.98 3.62 4.25
C LYS A 118 19.16 4.81 3.77
N GLN A 119 19.73 5.68 2.92
CA GLN A 119 19.03 6.84 2.40
C GLN A 119 17.92 6.42 1.42
N GLU A 120 18.18 5.43 0.55
CA GLU A 120 17.15 4.87 -0.33
C GLU A 120 15.97 4.30 0.47
N LEU A 121 16.26 3.60 1.58
CA LEU A 121 15.25 3.02 2.46
C LEU A 121 14.43 4.07 3.21
N VAL A 122 15.08 5.09 3.78
CA VAL A 122 14.42 6.23 4.45
C VAL A 122 13.52 6.97 3.47
N ASN A 123 14.04 7.33 2.30
CA ASN A 123 13.28 8.05 1.29
C ASN A 123 12.06 7.25 0.82
N ALA A 124 12.19 5.94 0.64
CA ALA A 124 11.06 5.09 0.26
C ALA A 124 10.01 5.02 1.37
N PHE A 125 10.42 4.92 2.63
CA PHE A 125 9.49 4.87 3.76
C PHE A 125 8.72 6.18 3.92
N GLU A 126 9.39 7.33 3.86
CA GLU A 126 8.75 8.65 3.90
C GLU A 126 7.74 8.82 2.75
N LYS A 127 8.12 8.43 1.53
CA LYS A 127 7.18 8.40 0.40
C LYS A 127 5.99 7.49 0.66
N GLY A 128 6.19 6.33 1.28
CA GLY A 128 5.10 5.43 1.68
C GLY A 128 4.12 6.10 2.65
N LEU A 129 4.61 6.86 3.63
CA LEU A 129 3.76 7.60 4.57
C LEU A 129 2.95 8.68 3.85
N HIS A 130 3.60 9.45 2.97
CA HIS A 130 2.90 10.44 2.14
C HIS A 130 1.85 9.81 1.23
N LEU A 131 2.14 8.64 0.65
CA LEU A 131 1.16 7.86 -0.12
C LEU A 131 -0.02 7.43 0.75
N ALA A 132 0.21 7.08 2.01
CA ALA A 132 -0.86 6.71 2.92
C ALA A 132 -1.82 7.88 3.18
N ASP A 133 -1.28 9.03 3.56
CA ASP A 133 -2.06 10.26 3.78
C ASP A 133 -2.82 10.69 2.52
N PHE A 134 -2.17 10.56 1.36
CA PHE A 134 -2.74 10.87 0.06
C PHE A 134 -3.95 9.99 -0.28
N ILE A 135 -3.84 8.66 -0.10
CA ILE A 135 -4.93 7.72 -0.42
C ILE A 135 -6.13 7.95 0.51
N ASP A 136 -5.88 8.19 1.80
CA ASP A 136 -6.95 8.52 2.75
C ASP A 136 -7.65 9.84 2.34
N SER A 137 -6.88 10.86 1.96
CA SER A 137 -7.43 12.14 1.47
C SER A 137 -8.31 11.97 0.23
N LYS A 138 -7.88 11.14 -0.74
CA LYS A 138 -8.69 10.83 -1.95
C LYS A 138 -9.98 10.11 -1.61
N SER A 139 -9.92 9.15 -0.69
CA SER A 139 -11.07 8.37 -0.25
C SER A 139 -12.11 9.27 0.44
N CYS A 140 -11.66 10.20 1.29
CA CYS A 140 -12.50 11.22 1.92
C CYS A 140 -13.12 12.17 0.89
N ALA A 141 -12.34 12.71 -0.05
CA ALA A 141 -12.83 13.64 -1.06
C ALA A 141 -13.90 13.03 -1.99
N ILE A 142 -13.81 11.72 -2.26
CA ILE A 142 -14.83 11.00 -3.01
C ILE A 142 -16.12 10.84 -2.19
N ASN A 143 -16.00 10.53 -0.89
CA ASN A 143 -17.18 10.43 -0.02
C ASN A 143 -17.92 11.76 0.12
N GLU A 144 -17.20 12.88 0.27
CA GLU A 144 -17.79 14.22 0.37
C GLU A 144 -18.57 14.63 -0.89
N LYS A 145 -18.07 14.28 -2.09
CA LYS A 145 -18.78 14.56 -3.35
C LYS A 145 -20.09 13.78 -3.52
N ASN A 146 -20.23 12.64 -2.84
CA ASN A 146 -21.40 11.76 -2.95
C ASN A 146 -22.42 11.93 -1.82
N ASN A 147 -22.07 12.66 -0.76
CA ASN A 147 -22.97 13.09 0.31
C ASN A 147 -22.82 14.61 0.53
N PRO A 148 -23.22 15.45 -0.44
CA PRO A 148 -23.33 16.87 -0.18
C PRO A 148 -24.47 17.07 0.82
N LEU A 149 -24.14 17.63 2.00
CA LEU A 149 -25.14 18.13 2.95
C LEU A 149 -26.06 19.16 2.28
#